data_AF-A0A834DHT3-F1
#
_entry.id   AF-A0A834DHT3-F1
#
_cell.length_a   1.000
_cell.length_b   1.000
_cell.length_c   1.000
_cell.angle_alpha   90.00
_cell.angle_beta   90.00
_cell.angle_gamma   90.00
#
_symmetry.space_group_name_H-M   'P 1'
#
loop_
_entity.id
_entity.type
_entity.pdbx_description
1 polymer ?
#
loop_
_entity_poly.entity_id
_entity_poly.type
_entity_poly.pdbx_seq_one_letter_code
_entity_poly.pdbx_strand_id
1 'polypeptide(L)'
;MQGMQQQLLTIQEELNNKKSELEQAKEEQSHTQALLKVLQEQEINVLTVALVNQDRENNIDKRSQGLKSEKEALLIGIISTFLHVHPFGANIEYLWSYMQQLDSKISANEIEMLLMRLPRMFKQEFTGVGATLEKRWKLCAFEGIKTT
;
A
#
# COMPACT_ATOMS: atom_id res chain seq x y z
N MET A 1 35.39 -46.36 20.91
CA MET A 1 34.00 -46.78 20.64
C MET A 1 32.98 -45.87 21.31
N GLN A 2 32.88 -45.80 22.64
CA GLN A 2 31.83 -45.02 23.35
C GLN A 2 31.70 -43.53 22.94
N GLY A 3 32.80 -42.78 22.79
CA GLY A 3 32.71 -41.34 22.47
C GLY A 3 32.01 -41.00 21.15
N MET A 4 32.15 -41.85 20.13
CA MET A 4 31.48 -41.67 18.82
C MET A 4 29.97 -41.96 18.91
N GLN A 5 29.58 -42.88 19.79
CA GLN A 5 28.17 -43.18 20.08
C GLN A 5 27.50 -42.02 20.83
N GLN A 6 28.23 -41.34 21.70
CA GLN A 6 27.76 -40.13 22.39
C GLN A 6 27.58 -38.95 21.42
N GLN A 7 28.50 -38.74 20.48
CA GLN A 7 28.37 -37.71 19.44
C GLN A 7 27.15 -37.94 18.53
N LEU A 8 26.89 -39.19 18.14
CA LEU A 8 25.71 -39.54 17.35
C LEU A 8 24.40 -39.20 18.07
N LEU A 9 24.31 -39.46 19.38
CA LEU A 9 23.18 -39.07 20.21
C LEU A 9 22.98 -37.55 20.21
N THR A 10 24.03 -36.77 20.45
CA THR A 10 23.95 -35.29 20.47
C THR A 10 23.51 -34.72 19.11
N ILE A 11 24.06 -35.21 18.00
CA ILE A 11 23.66 -34.76 16.65
C ILE A 11 22.18 -35.11 16.36
N GLN A 12 21.71 -36.26 16.83
CA GLN A 12 20.33 -36.68 16.63
C GLN A 12 19.34 -35.87 17.50
N GLU A 13 19.77 -35.43 18.68
CA GLU A 13 19.03 -34.52 19.56
C GLU A 13 18.96 -33.10 18.97
N GLU A 14 20.08 -32.56 18.46
CA GLU A 14 20.12 -31.28 17.73
C GLU A 14 19.24 -31.29 16.47
N LEU A 15 19.26 -32.39 15.70
CA LEU A 15 18.41 -32.53 14.51
C LEU A 15 16.91 -32.55 14.86
N ASN A 16 16.52 -33.19 15.96
CA ASN A 16 15.15 -33.17 16.43
C ASN A 16 14.73 -31.76 16.89
N ASN A 17 15.58 -31.05 17.63
CA ASN A 17 15.31 -29.68 18.06
C ASN A 17 15.14 -28.74 16.86
N LYS A 18 16.07 -28.77 15.89
CA LYS A 18 15.96 -27.98 14.64
C LYS A 18 14.74 -28.32 13.80
N LYS A 19 14.30 -29.57 13.80
CA LYS A 19 13.07 -29.98 13.13
C LYS A 19 11.82 -29.42 13.82
N SER A 20 11.83 -29.34 15.15
CA SER A 20 10.75 -28.71 15.92
C SER A 20 10.69 -27.20 15.69
N GLU A 21 11.84 -26.50 15.74
CA GLU A 21 11.96 -25.06 15.43
C GLU A 21 11.41 -24.73 14.03
N LEU A 22 11.71 -25.58 13.04
CA LEU A 22 11.28 -25.38 11.65
C LEU A 22 9.76 -25.50 11.45
N GLU A 23 9.09 -26.43 12.13
CA GLU A 23 7.63 -26.53 12.04
C GLU A 23 6.93 -25.39 12.80
N GLN A 24 7.45 -24.98 13.96
CA GLN A 24 6.93 -23.80 14.66
C GLN A 24 7.01 -22.54 13.78
N ALA A 25 8.15 -22.31 13.11
CA ALA A 25 8.32 -21.19 12.19
C ALA A 25 7.37 -21.23 10.98
N LYS A 26 7.00 -22.43 10.49
CA LYS A 26 5.99 -22.59 9.43
C LYS A 26 4.57 -22.31 9.92
N GLU A 27 4.22 -22.72 11.14
CA GLU A 27 2.92 -22.40 11.73
C GLU A 27 2.76 -20.88 11.93
N GLU A 28 3.80 -20.21 12.44
CA GLU A 28 3.84 -18.75 12.58
C GLU A 28 3.74 -18.02 11.22
N GLN A 29 4.44 -18.53 10.19
CA GLN A 29 4.35 -18.01 8.81
C GLN A 29 2.94 -18.22 8.21
N SER A 30 2.35 -19.40 8.40
CA SER A 30 0.99 -19.70 7.95
C SER A 30 -0.03 -18.79 8.63
N HIS A 31 0.11 -18.56 9.94
CA HIS A 31 -0.75 -17.69 10.72
C HIS A 31 -0.65 -16.22 10.27
N THR A 32 0.56 -15.69 10.07
CA THR A 32 0.73 -14.32 9.52
C THR A 32 0.21 -14.20 8.09
N GLN A 33 0.36 -15.23 7.25
CA GLN A 33 -0.20 -15.23 5.90
C GLN A 33 -1.74 -15.27 5.91
N ALA A 34 -2.36 -16.00 6.86
CA ALA A 34 -3.80 -15.99 7.06
C ALA A 34 -4.31 -14.62 7.53
N LEU A 35 -3.63 -13.99 8.50
CA LEU A 35 -3.98 -12.66 9.00
C LEU A 35 -3.91 -11.60 7.90
N LEU A 36 -2.88 -11.65 7.03
CA LEU A 36 -2.77 -10.76 5.87
C LEU A 36 -3.93 -10.92 4.89
N LYS A 37 -4.41 -12.14 4.63
CA LYS A 37 -5.59 -12.38 3.79
C LYS A 37 -6.86 -11.79 4.43
N VAL A 38 -7.06 -12.01 5.73
CA VAL A 38 -8.22 -11.45 6.46
C VAL A 38 -8.23 -9.91 6.40
N LEU A 39 -7.07 -9.26 6.55
CA LEU A 39 -6.97 -7.80 6.44
C LEU A 39 -7.28 -7.31 5.01
N GLN A 40 -6.78 -8.00 3.97
CA GLN A 40 -7.12 -7.69 2.57
C GLN A 40 -8.60 -7.89 2.27
N GLU A 41 -9.21 -8.95 2.79
CA GLU A 41 -10.65 -9.23 2.66
C GLU A 41 -11.50 -8.18 3.40
N GLN A 42 -11.04 -7.67 4.54
CA GLN A 42 -11.70 -6.58 5.27
C GLN A 42 -11.64 -5.23 4.53
N GLU A 43 -10.50 -4.88 3.91
CA GLU A 43 -10.41 -3.70 3.03
C GLU A 43 -11.39 -3.79 1.85
N ILE A 44 -11.56 -5.00 1.27
CA ILE A 44 -12.50 -5.25 0.17
C ILE A 44 -13.97 -5.18 0.64
N ASN A 45 -14.29 -5.66 1.86
CA ASN A 45 -15.67 -5.70 2.34
C ASN A 45 -16.20 -4.31 2.74
N VAL A 46 -15.36 -3.45 3.34
CA VAL A 46 -15.75 -2.05 3.67
C VAL A 46 -16.09 -1.26 2.40
N LEU A 47 -15.38 -1.51 1.29
CA LEU A 47 -15.69 -0.93 -0.02
C LEU A 47 -16.95 -1.50 -0.69
N THR A 48 -17.39 -2.70 -0.30
CA THR A 48 -18.48 -3.42 -1.00
C THR A 48 -19.87 -3.01 -0.49
N VAL A 49 -20.03 -2.71 0.80
CA VAL A 49 -21.32 -2.29 1.38
C VAL A 49 -21.83 -0.96 0.79
N ALA A 50 -20.93 -0.09 0.34
CA ALA A 50 -21.27 1.20 -0.28
C ALA A 50 -21.80 1.09 -1.74
N LEU A 51 -21.71 -0.08 -2.39
CA LEU A 51 -21.92 -0.22 -3.84
C LEU A 51 -23.29 -0.81 -4.24
N VAL A 52 -24.15 -1.17 -3.30
CA VAL A 52 -25.34 -2.02 -3.56
C VAL A 52 -26.52 -1.28 -4.22
N ASN A 53 -26.49 0.06 -4.33
CA ASN A 53 -27.65 0.87 -4.74
C ASN A 53 -27.68 1.35 -6.22
N GLN A 54 -26.92 0.75 -7.14
CA GLN A 54 -27.03 1.06 -8.58
C GLN A 54 -27.12 -0.19 -9.46
N ASP A 55 -28.31 -0.79 -9.48
CA ASP A 55 -28.77 -1.62 -10.58
C ASP A 55 -28.82 -0.81 -11.89
N ARG A 56 -27.89 -1.08 -12.82
CA ARG A 56 -28.16 -1.57 -14.19
C ARG A 56 -26.94 -1.56 -15.10
N GLU A 57 -26.67 -2.73 -15.68
CA GLU A 57 -26.20 -2.91 -17.07
C GLU A 57 -24.93 -2.14 -17.50
N ASN A 58 -23.73 -2.65 -17.18
CA ASN A 58 -22.90 -3.40 -18.15
C ASN A 58 -21.44 -3.67 -17.69
N ASN A 59 -21.02 -4.93 -17.83
CA ASN A 59 -19.69 -5.38 -18.28
C ASN A 59 -18.40 -5.00 -17.47
N ILE A 60 -18.00 -5.90 -16.56
CA ILE A 60 -16.59 -6.24 -16.20
C ILE A 60 -15.65 -5.10 -15.71
N ASP A 61 -15.64 -4.86 -14.40
CA ASP A 61 -14.47 -4.37 -13.62
C ASP A 61 -14.05 -5.55 -12.67
N LYS A 62 -12.90 -5.67 -12.01
CA LYS A 62 -12.00 -4.68 -11.38
C LYS A 62 -10.51 -5.09 -11.46
N ARG A 63 -9.63 -4.25 -12.04
CA ARG A 63 -8.21 -4.16 -11.57
C ARG A 63 -7.47 -2.84 -11.84
N SER A 64 -7.90 -2.05 -12.83
CA SER A 64 -7.32 -0.71 -13.05
C SER A 64 -8.31 0.17 -13.80
N GLN A 65 -9.18 0.86 -13.05
CA GLN A 65 -10.00 1.94 -13.62
C GLN A 65 -9.06 3.03 -14.15
N GLY A 66 -8.99 3.13 -15.47
CA GLY A 66 -8.22 4.17 -16.17
C GLY A 66 -8.73 5.58 -15.86
N LEU A 67 -8.15 6.57 -16.53
CA LEU A 67 -8.57 7.97 -16.39
C LEU A 67 -10.04 8.10 -16.82
N LYS A 68 -10.91 8.52 -15.88
CA LYS A 68 -12.36 8.62 -16.10
C LYS A 68 -12.76 9.91 -16.80
N SER A 69 -11.88 10.91 -16.83
CA SER A 69 -12.13 12.20 -17.44
C SER A 69 -10.84 12.97 -17.73
N GLU A 70 -10.94 13.97 -18.60
CA GLU A 70 -9.89 14.98 -18.80
C GLU A 70 -9.56 15.75 -17.50
N LYS A 71 -10.56 16.00 -16.64
CA LYS A 71 -10.35 16.63 -15.32
C LYS A 71 -9.41 15.79 -14.45
N GLU A 72 -9.58 14.45 -14.40
CA GLU A 72 -8.64 13.57 -13.70
C GLU A 72 -7.22 13.67 -14.28
N ALA A 73 -7.08 13.69 -15.61
CA ALA A 73 -5.77 13.82 -16.27
C ALA A 73 -5.06 15.15 -15.94
N LEU A 74 -5.81 16.26 -15.96
CA LEU A 74 -5.30 17.58 -15.59
C LEU A 74 -4.89 17.65 -14.11
N LEU A 75 -5.73 17.13 -13.20
CA LEU A 75 -5.41 17.04 -11.77
C LEU A 75 -4.12 16.25 -11.52
N ILE A 76 -3.97 15.07 -12.15
CA ILE A 76 -2.75 14.26 -12.05
C ILE A 76 -1.55 15.04 -12.57
N GLY A 77 -1.67 15.74 -13.70
CA GLY A 77 -0.60 16.56 -14.26
C GLY A 77 -0.13 17.66 -13.30
N ILE A 78 -1.07 18.45 -12.77
CA ILE A 78 -0.75 19.57 -11.87
C ILE A 78 -0.21 19.05 -10.52
N ILE A 79 -0.81 18.00 -9.94
CA ILE A 79 -0.31 17.42 -8.69
C ILE A 79 1.07 16.79 -8.88
N SER A 80 1.35 16.19 -10.06
CA SER A 80 2.68 15.67 -10.38
C SER A 80 3.72 16.79 -10.46
N THR A 81 3.45 17.89 -11.17
CA THR A 81 4.40 19.01 -11.28
C THR A 81 4.62 19.71 -9.94
N PHE A 82 3.56 19.84 -9.12
CA PHE A 82 3.66 20.33 -7.75
C PHE A 82 4.55 19.42 -6.88
N LEU A 83 4.21 18.14 -6.76
CA LEU A 83 4.97 17.21 -5.93
C LEU A 83 6.42 17.00 -6.41
N HIS A 84 6.69 17.16 -7.70
CA HIS A 84 8.05 17.10 -8.26
C HIS A 84 8.99 18.18 -7.68
N VAL A 85 8.49 19.37 -7.35
CA VAL A 85 9.28 20.44 -6.71
C VAL A 85 9.29 20.38 -5.18
N HIS A 86 8.60 19.41 -4.56
CA HIS A 86 8.54 19.23 -3.11
C HIS A 86 9.25 17.94 -2.66
N PRO A 87 10.56 17.97 -2.36
CA PRO A 87 11.35 16.77 -2.02
C PRO A 87 10.86 16.04 -0.75
N PHE A 88 10.19 16.74 0.17
CA PHE A 88 9.59 16.17 1.37
C PHE A 88 8.11 15.78 1.19
N GLY A 89 7.53 16.00 0.02
CA GLY A 89 6.10 15.81 -0.24
C GLY A 89 5.21 16.84 0.48
N ALA A 90 3.91 16.71 0.27
CA ALA A 90 2.89 17.62 0.81
C ALA A 90 1.73 16.84 1.47
N ASN A 91 1.15 17.39 2.53
CA ASN A 91 -0.07 16.84 3.10
C ASN A 91 -1.29 17.18 2.22
N ILE A 92 -2.43 16.52 2.48
CA ILE A 92 -3.63 16.68 1.67
C ILE A 92 -4.20 18.10 1.73
N GLU A 93 -4.14 18.75 2.89
CA GLU A 93 -4.61 20.12 3.11
C GLU A 93 -3.83 21.14 2.27
N TYR A 94 -2.51 20.98 2.15
CA TYR A 94 -1.68 21.87 1.34
C TYR A 94 -1.91 21.66 -0.16
N LEU A 95 -2.02 20.41 -0.61
CA LEU A 95 -2.42 20.09 -1.99
C LEU A 95 -3.78 20.68 -2.32
N TRP A 96 -4.77 20.51 -1.45
CA TRP A 96 -6.11 21.06 -1.60
C TRP A 96 -6.10 22.59 -1.62
N SER A 97 -5.40 23.25 -0.70
CA SER A 97 -5.25 24.71 -0.65
C SER A 97 -4.62 25.28 -1.94
N TYR A 98 -3.76 24.52 -2.62
CA TYR A 98 -3.21 24.89 -3.93
C TYR A 98 -4.20 24.63 -5.07
N MET A 99 -4.86 23.47 -5.11
CA MET A 99 -5.88 23.14 -6.11
C MET A 99 -7.06 24.13 -6.08
N GLN A 100 -7.50 24.55 -4.90
CA GLN A 100 -8.65 25.43 -4.71
C GLN A 100 -8.44 26.84 -5.33
N GLN A 101 -7.19 27.26 -5.52
CA GLN A 101 -6.83 28.50 -6.22
C GLN A 101 -7.01 28.39 -7.75
N LEU A 102 -7.04 27.17 -8.29
CA LEU A 102 -7.20 26.88 -9.71
C LEU A 102 -8.66 26.54 -10.06
N ASP A 103 -9.32 25.71 -9.24
CA ASP A 103 -10.76 25.44 -9.30
C ASP A 103 -11.32 25.22 -7.89
N SER A 104 -12.18 26.15 -7.45
CA SER A 104 -12.79 26.13 -6.12
C SER A 104 -13.77 24.98 -5.88
N LYS A 105 -14.10 24.20 -6.93
CA LYS A 105 -14.96 23.01 -6.83
C LYS A 105 -14.18 21.74 -6.44
N ILE A 106 -12.85 21.78 -6.45
CA ILE A 106 -12.02 20.62 -6.07
C ILE A 106 -12.07 20.43 -4.55
N SER A 107 -12.38 19.20 -4.12
CA SER A 107 -12.39 18.82 -2.70
C SER A 107 -11.15 18.03 -2.30
N ALA A 108 -10.73 18.12 -1.04
CA ALA A 108 -9.64 17.32 -0.49
C ALA A 108 -9.86 15.81 -0.70
N ASN A 109 -11.10 15.33 -0.53
CA ASN A 109 -11.46 13.92 -0.76
C ASN A 109 -11.34 13.50 -2.25
N GLU A 110 -11.67 14.38 -3.20
CA GLU A 110 -11.46 14.11 -4.64
C GLU A 110 -9.96 13.90 -4.95
N ILE A 111 -9.10 14.74 -4.37
CA ILE A 111 -7.63 14.61 -4.48
C ILE A 111 -7.16 13.31 -3.80
N GLU A 112 -7.57 13.03 -2.57
CA GLU A 112 -7.12 11.84 -1.83
C GLU A 112 -7.51 10.53 -2.55
N MET A 113 -8.76 10.41 -3.02
CA MET A 113 -9.21 9.26 -3.80
C MET A 113 -8.46 9.11 -5.14
N LEU A 114 -8.09 10.22 -5.78
CA LEU A 114 -7.31 10.21 -7.02
C LEU A 114 -5.88 9.69 -6.79
N LEU A 115 -5.21 10.14 -5.71
CA LEU A 115 -3.86 9.70 -5.38
C LEU A 115 -3.84 8.23 -4.91
N MET A 116 -4.80 7.81 -4.07
CA MET A 116 -4.96 6.42 -3.64
C MET A 116 -5.20 5.44 -4.80
N ARG A 117 -5.84 5.90 -5.89
CA ARG A 117 -6.04 5.10 -7.13
C ARG A 117 -4.78 4.91 -7.96
N LEU A 118 -3.71 5.66 -7.70
CA LEU A 118 -2.50 5.70 -8.53
C LEU A 118 -1.21 5.40 -7.72
N PRO A 119 -1.13 4.25 -7.01
CA PRO A 119 -0.02 3.92 -6.10
C PRO A 119 1.34 3.70 -6.79
N ARG A 120 1.39 3.69 -8.12
CA ARG A 120 2.63 3.66 -8.93
C ARG A 120 3.16 5.04 -9.31
N MET A 121 2.34 6.08 -9.12
CA MET A 121 2.67 7.48 -9.39
C MET A 121 2.88 8.23 -8.07
N PHE A 122 2.01 7.97 -7.08
CA PHE A 122 1.99 8.68 -5.81
C PHE A 122 2.05 7.71 -4.64
N LYS A 123 2.81 8.07 -3.62
CA LYS A 123 2.98 7.30 -2.39
C LYS A 123 2.67 8.16 -1.18
N GLN A 124 1.88 7.64 -0.24
CA GLN A 124 1.70 8.24 1.07
C GLN A 124 2.83 7.76 2.00
N GLU A 125 3.53 8.71 2.60
CA GLU A 125 4.57 8.48 3.60
C GLU A 125 4.22 9.21 4.90
N PHE A 126 4.71 8.67 6.02
CA PHE A 126 4.56 9.30 7.33
C PHE A 126 5.89 9.94 7.72
N THR A 127 5.85 11.21 8.12
CA THR A 127 7.04 11.99 8.51
C THR A 127 6.87 12.58 9.91
N GLY A 128 7.93 12.63 10.72
CA GLY A 128 7.86 13.09 12.10
C GLY A 128 7.63 11.97 13.12
N VAL A 129 7.42 12.31 14.39
CA VAL A 129 7.30 11.35 15.50
C VAL A 129 6.26 11.83 16.52
N GLY A 130 5.38 10.92 16.96
CA GLY A 130 4.37 11.22 17.98
C GLY A 130 3.43 12.35 17.55
N ALA A 131 3.38 13.44 18.31
CA ALA A 131 2.52 14.59 18.02
C ALA A 131 2.92 15.37 16.74
N THR A 132 4.10 15.12 16.15
CA THR A 132 4.53 15.71 14.87
C THR A 132 4.39 14.77 13.69
N LEU A 133 3.68 13.64 13.86
CA LEU A 133 3.49 12.65 12.79
C LEU A 133 2.49 13.18 11.74
N GLU A 134 2.98 13.41 10.53
CA GLU A 134 2.22 13.93 9.40
C GLU A 134 2.15 12.91 8.25
N LYS A 135 0.97 12.83 7.61
CA LYS A 135 0.79 12.13 6.33
C LYS A 135 1.18 13.05 5.17
N ARG A 136 2.12 12.63 4.33
CA ARG A 136 2.58 13.38 3.15
C ARG A 136 2.55 12.52 1.91
N TRP A 137 2.09 13.09 0.80
CA TRP A 137 2.13 12.51 -0.53
C TRP A 137 3.42 12.90 -1.24
N LYS A 138 4.06 11.94 -1.90
CA LYS A 138 5.21 12.13 -2.79
C LYS A 138 4.93 11.57 -4.18
N LEU A 139 5.56 12.16 -5.19
CA LEU A 139 5.67 11.59 -6.53
C LEU A 139 6.76 10.51 -6.52
N CYS A 140 6.39 9.26 -6.75
CA CYS A 140 7.29 8.09 -6.90
C CYS A 140 7.28 7.53 -8.34
N ALA A 141 6.66 8.25 -9.27
CA ALA A 141 6.65 7.90 -10.68
C ALA A 141 8.09 7.69 -11.18
N PHE A 142 8.29 6.64 -11.98
CA PHE A 142 9.57 6.24 -12.58
C PHE A 142 10.67 5.73 -11.63
N GLU A 143 10.53 5.76 -10.30
CA GLU A 143 11.55 5.22 -9.36
C GLU A 143 11.88 3.73 -9.58
N GLY A 144 10.93 2.96 -10.14
CA GLY A 144 11.10 1.54 -10.48
C GLY A 144 11.40 1.23 -11.96
N ILE A 145 11.44 2.24 -12.84
CA ILE A 145 11.70 2.03 -14.27
C ILE A 145 13.21 2.09 -14.47
N LYS A 146 13.84 0.92 -14.48
CA LYS A 146 15.22 0.78 -14.95
C LYS A 146 15.27 1.21 -16.42
N THR A 147 15.89 2.36 -16.68
CA THR A 147 16.37 2.71 -18.02
C THR A 147 17.52 1.76 -18.36
N THR A 148 17.23 0.73 -19.14
CA THR A 148 18.17 -0.23 -19.72
C THR A 148 17.88 -0.33 -21.21
#